data_AF-A0A1H7VBP4-F1
#
_entry.id   AF-A0A1H7VBP4-F1
#
_cell.length_a   1.000
_cell.length_b   1.000
_cell.length_c   1.000
_cell.angle_alpha   90.00
_cell.angle_beta   90.00
_cell.angle_gamma   90.00
#
_symmetry.space_group_name_H-M   'P 1'
#
loop_
_entity.id
_entity.type
_entity.pdbx_description
1 polymer ?
#
loop_
_entity_poly.entity_id
_entity_poly.type
_entity_poly.pdbx_seq_one_letter_code
_entity_poly.pdbx_strand_id
1 'polypeptide(L)' 'MNYKEYLKTLIGRRGTLDIPEKGAYDMLKNSSYYKLRFNEANLSQRNAHVLEVQDDFVVIHHDVHGAMKIPLTFLW' A
#
# COMPACT_ATOMS: atom_id res chain seq x y z
N MET A 1 -15.66 10.92 -1.03
CA MET A 1 -15.16 9.94 -0.03
C MET A 1 -13.67 10.21 0.16
N ASN A 2 -13.23 10.51 1.38
CA ASN A 2 -11.81 10.76 1.67
C ASN A 2 -11.03 9.47 1.48
N TYR A 3 -9.84 9.52 0.86
CA TYR A 3 -8.97 8.35 0.67
C TYR A 3 -8.72 7.59 1.98
N LYS A 4 -8.59 8.29 3.11
CA LYS A 4 -8.51 7.68 4.45
C LYS A 4 -9.73 6.83 4.79
N GLU A 5 -10.92 7.37 4.58
CA GLU A 5 -12.18 6.66 4.85
C GLU A 5 -12.34 5.46 3.91
N TYR A 6 -11.87 5.58 2.66
CA TYR A 6 -11.77 4.44 1.75
C TYR A 6 -10.85 3.34 2.29
N LEU A 7 -9.63 3.67 2.72
CA LEU A 7 -8.69 2.70 3.29
C LEU A 7 -9.26 2.01 4.55
N LYS A 8 -10.02 2.71 5.39
CA LYS A 8 -10.68 2.10 6.55
C LYS A 8 -11.66 0.99 6.16
N THR A 9 -12.35 1.13 5.02
CA THR A 9 -13.23 0.06 4.50
C THR A 9 -12.48 -1.17 3.98
N LEU A 10 -11.14 -1.07 3.85
CA LEU A 10 -10.27 -2.11 3.35
C LEU A 10 -9.49 -2.82 4.46
N ILE A 11 -9.68 -2.44 5.72
CA ILE A 11 -9.09 -3.15 6.88
C ILE A 11 -9.48 -4.64 6.82
N GLY A 12 -8.49 -5.52 6.93
CA GLY A 12 -8.65 -6.97 6.80
C GLY A 12 -8.82 -7.50 5.37
N ARG A 13 -8.98 -6.64 4.35
CA ARG A 13 -8.99 -7.07 2.95
C ARG A 13 -7.58 -7.29 2.43
N ARG A 14 -7.41 -8.36 1.65
CA ARG A 14 -6.17 -8.62 0.91
C ARG A 14 -6.16 -7.84 -0.41
N GLY A 15 -5.00 -7.29 -0.73
CA GLY A 15 -4.68 -6.59 -1.96
C GLY A 15 -3.22 -6.80 -2.35
N THR A 16 -2.75 -5.99 -3.28
CA THR A 16 -1.37 -5.97 -3.75
C THR A 16 -0.74 -4.64 -3.36
N LEU A 17 0.41 -4.69 -2.69
CA LEU A 17 1.26 -3.55 -2.40
C LEU A 17 2.52 -3.65 -3.25
N ASP A 18 2.70 -2.70 -4.17
CA ASP A 18 3.96 -2.56 -4.92
C ASP A 18 4.88 -1.61 -4.14
N ILE A 19 6.07 -2.11 -3.79
CA ILE A 19 7.09 -1.36 -3.07
C ILE A 19 8.11 -0.85 -4.10
N PRO A 20 8.39 0.47 -4.14
CA PRO A 20 9.40 0.99 -5.05
C PRO A 20 10.79 0.45 -4.67
N GLU A 21 11.50 -0.14 -5.62
CA GLU A 21 12.89 -0.54 -5.42
C GLU A 21 13.78 0.70 -5.27
N LYS A 22 14.57 0.77 -4.19
CA LYS A 22 15.66 1.74 -4.05
C LYS A 22 16.70 1.44 -5.14
N GLY A 23 16.63 2.15 -6.26
CA GLY A 23 17.61 1.96 -7.35
C GLY A 23 17.16 2.31 -8.76
N ALA A 24 15.85 2.49 -9.02
CA ALA A 24 15.36 2.94 -10.34
C ALA A 24 15.57 4.45 -10.54
N TYR A 25 16.84 4.87 -10.46
CA TYR A 25 17.25 6.27 -10.27
C TYR A 25 17.33 7.13 -11.53
N ASP A 26 16.93 6.64 -12.71
CA ASP A 26 17.17 7.40 -13.95
C ASP A 26 15.95 7.73 -14.82
N MET A 27 14.71 7.48 -14.39
CA MET A 27 13.55 7.92 -15.19
C MET A 27 12.42 8.68 -14.48
N LEU A 28 12.31 8.71 -13.15
CA LEU A 28 11.24 9.49 -12.53
C LEU A 28 11.69 10.13 -11.21
N LYS A 29 11.98 11.43 -11.27
CA LYS A 29 12.16 12.33 -10.12
C LYS A 29 10.99 12.39 -9.12
N ASN A 30 9.92 11.59 -9.30
CA ASN A 30 8.64 11.74 -8.59
C ASN A 30 7.92 10.44 -8.19
N SER A 31 8.54 9.25 -8.19
CA SER A 31 7.80 7.99 -7.92
C SER A 31 8.33 7.13 -6.76
N SER A 32 8.55 7.73 -5.59
CA SER A 32 8.83 7.01 -4.33
C SER A 32 7.55 6.61 -3.59
N TYR A 33 6.46 6.34 -4.31
CA TYR A 33 5.15 6.04 -3.72
C TYR A 33 4.89 4.54 -3.72
N TYR A 34 4.34 4.05 -2.63
CA TYR A 34 3.75 2.73 -2.53
C TYR A 34 2.42 2.71 -3.28
N LYS A 35 2.21 1.69 -4.12
CA LYS A 35 0.94 1.52 -4.83
C LYS A 35 0.12 0.41 -4.20
N LEU A 36 -1.11 0.71 -3.78
CA LEU A 36 -1.96 -0.23 -3.08
C LEU A 36 -3.25 -0.53 -3.86
N ARG A 37 -3.43 -1.79 -4.26
CA ARG A 37 -4.49 -2.23 -5.18
C ARG A 37 -5.38 -3.30 -4.53
N PHE A 38 -6.70 -3.11 -4.54
CA PHE A 38 -7.65 -4.02 -3.86
C PHE A 38 -8.64 -4.79 -4.75
N ASN A 39 -8.50 -4.68 -6.07
CA ASN A 39 -9.44 -5.30 -7.02
C ASN A 39 -8.77 -6.27 -7.98
N GLU A 40 -7.62 -6.83 -7.60
CA GLU A 40 -6.95 -7.83 -8.43
C GLU A 40 -7.81 -9.10 -8.51
N ALA A 41 -8.18 -9.46 -9.75
CA ALA A 41 -8.92 -10.68 -10.07
C ALA A 41 -8.06 -11.93 -9.78
N ASN A 42 -6.74 -11.79 -9.92
CA ASN A 42 -5.81 -12.85 -9.63
C ASN A 42 -5.46 -12.88 -8.14
N LEU A 43 -6.04 -13.83 -7.40
CA LEU A 43 -5.80 -14.02 -5.97
C LEU A 43 -4.32 -14.29 -5.64
N SER A 44 -3.55 -14.89 -6.56
CA SER A 44 -2.13 -15.20 -6.34
C SER A 44 -1.23 -13.97 -6.28
N GLN A 45 -1.71 -12.81 -6.73
CA GLN A 45 -0.95 -11.55 -6.72
C GLN A 45 -1.16 -10.74 -5.44
N ARG A 46 -2.04 -11.19 -4.53
CA ARG A 46 -2.36 -10.48 -3.30
C ARG A 46 -1.32 -10.74 -2.22
N ASN A 47 -0.34 -9.85 -2.13
CA ASN A 47 0.80 -9.91 -1.22
C ASN A 47 0.65 -9.06 0.05
N ALA A 48 -0.48 -8.36 0.23
CA ALA A 48 -0.63 -7.41 1.33
C ALA A 48 -2.06 -7.31 1.89
N HIS A 49 -2.22 -6.82 3.12
CA HIS A 49 -3.51 -6.44 3.69
C HIS A 49 -3.39 -5.30 4.70
N VAL A 50 -4.43 -4.48 4.81
CA VAL A 50 -4.46 -3.33 5.74
C VAL A 50 -4.79 -3.84 7.14
N LEU A 51 -3.97 -3.44 8.12
CA LEU A 51 -4.18 -3.73 9.54
C LEU A 51 -4.87 -2.56 10.25
N GLU A 52 -4.40 -1.34 9.98
CA GLU A 52 -4.84 -0.15 10.70
C GLU A 52 -4.71 1.09 9.81
N VAL A 53 -5.63 2.05 9.95
CA VAL A 53 -5.58 3.34 9.27
C VAL A 53 -5.73 4.45 10.30
N GLN A 54 -4.72 5.29 10.43
CA GLN A 54 -4.72 6.47 11.29
C GLN A 54 -4.80 7.76 10.46
N ASP A 55 -4.65 8.91 11.10
CA ASP A 55 -4.83 10.21 10.45
C ASP A 55 -3.72 10.57 9.46
N ASP A 56 -2.50 10.09 9.69
CA ASP A 56 -1.30 10.43 8.94
C ASP A 56 -0.60 9.21 8.30
N PHE A 57 -0.93 7.99 8.72
CA PHE A 57 -0.35 6.75 8.17
C PHE A 57 -1.35 5.60 8.07
N VAL A 58 -0.97 4.58 7.29
CA VAL A 58 -1.60 3.27 7.23
C VAL A 58 -0.58 2.19 7.64
N VAL A 59 -1.06 1.17 8.34
CA VAL A 59 -0.28 -0.04 8.66
C VAL A 59 -0.73 -1.16 7.72
N ILE A 60 0.21 -1.69 6.94
CA ILE A 60 -0.04 -2.74 5.95
C ILE A 60 0.89 -3.90 6.28
N HIS A 61 0.35 -5.11 6.38
CA HIS A 61 1.15 -6.31 6.42
C HIS A 61 1.45 -6.78 5.00
N HIS A 62 2.71 -6.82 4.61
CA HIS A 62 3.20 -7.40 3.37
C HIS A 62 3.79 -8.79 3.64
N ASP A 63 3.46 -9.77 2.81
CA ASP A 63 3.82 -11.18 3.04
C ASP A 63 5.34 -11.42 3.15
N VAL A 64 6.15 -10.60 2.45
CA VAL A 64 7.63 -10.71 2.47
C VAL A 64 8.29 -9.74 3.47
N HIS A 65 7.70 -8.56 3.69
CA HIS A 65 8.35 -7.47 4.44
C HIS A 65 7.74 -7.27 5.84
N GLY A 66 6.72 -8.05 6.19
CA GLY A 66 6.01 -7.93 7.46
C GLY A 66 5.15 -6.67 7.54
N ALA A 67 4.90 -6.22 8.77
CA ALA A 67 4.11 -5.02 9.01
C ALA A 67 4.92 -3.75 8.67
N MET A 68 4.35 -2.92 7.80
CA MET A 68 4.92 -1.67 7.32
C MET A 68 4.01 -0.50 7.69
N LYS A 69 4.60 0.54 8.28
CA LYS A 69 3.94 1.81 8.54
C LYS A 69 4.23 2.77 7.40
N ILE A 70 3.24 3.07 6.57
CA ILE A 70 3.37 3.89 5.37
C ILE A 70 2.61 5.20 5.59
N PRO A 71 3.28 6.37 5.53
CA PRO A 71 2.57 7.64 5.60
C PRO A 71 1.61 7.79 4.42
N LEU A 72 0.41 8.34 4.66
CA LEU A 72 -0.61 8.49 3.61
C LEU A 72 -0.13 9.36 2.45
N THR A 73 0.80 10.27 2.70
CA THR A 73 1.45 11.11 1.69
C THR A 73 2.35 10.33 0.73
N PHE A 74 2.68 9.07 1.02
CA PHE A 74 3.49 8.19 0.16
C PHE A 74 2.68 7.04 -0.43
N LEU A 75 1.35 7.04 -0.30
CA LEU A 75 0.46 5.98 -0.79
C LEU A 75 -0.37 6.50 -1.97
N TRP A 76 -0.49 5.70 -3.03
CA TRP A 76 -1.35 5.98 -4.19
C TRP A 76 -2.26 4.79 -4.50
#